data_AF-A0A961WYD7-F1
#
_entry.id   AF-A0A961WYD7-F1
#
_cell.length_a   1.000
_cell.length_b   1.000
_cell.length_c   1.000
_cell.angle_alpha   90.00
_cell.angle_beta   90.00
_cell.angle_gamma   90.00
#
_symmetry.space_group_name_H-M   'P 1'
#
loop_
_entity.id
_entity.type
_entity.pdbx_description
1 polymer ?
#
loop_
_entity_poly.entity_id
_entity_poly.type
_entity_poly.pdbx_seq_one_letter_code
_entity_poly.pdbx_strand_id
1 'polypeptide(L)'
;GSMLAGMAFANSPVAAVHALAYPVGGIFHVPHGLSNALVLPHVLRFNAPEAAHLYAELAPHAFQGIDISAGAQGVCGEFIERLAGLSADLGLKTRLREVGVSESDLPRMAADAMKQTRLLVNNPRAVSEADALSIYKAAY
;
A
#
# COMPACT_ATOMS: atom_id res chain seq x y z
N GLY A 1 -18.30 -7.76 1.48
CA GLY A 1 -17.05 -6.99 1.35
C GLY A 1 -16.34 -7.29 0.05
N SER A 2 -15.66 -8.43 -0.06
CA SER A 2 -14.78 -8.80 -1.19
C SER A 2 -15.45 -8.72 -2.58
N MET A 3 -16.70 -9.16 -2.72
CA MET A 3 -17.45 -9.05 -3.99
C MET A 3 -17.58 -7.60 -4.47
N LEU A 4 -17.95 -6.67 -3.58
CA LEU A 4 -18.11 -5.25 -3.92
C LEU A 4 -16.77 -4.60 -4.26
N ALA A 5 -15.70 -4.95 -3.54
CA ALA A 5 -14.35 -4.53 -3.89
C ALA A 5 -13.94 -5.04 -5.28
N GLY A 6 -14.27 -6.30 -5.60
CA GLY A 6 -14.09 -6.89 -6.93
C GLY A 6 -14.79 -6.12 -8.04
N MET A 7 -16.05 -5.75 -7.82
CA MET A 7 -16.82 -4.92 -8.76
C MET A 7 -16.18 -3.55 -8.97
N ALA A 8 -15.64 -2.93 -7.92
CA ALA A 8 -14.95 -1.64 -8.01
C ALA A 8 -13.67 -1.75 -8.84
N PHE A 9 -12.73 -2.64 -8.48
CA PHE A 9 -11.44 -2.69 -9.17
C PHE A 9 -11.51 -3.32 -10.57
N ALA A 10 -12.58 -4.05 -10.90
CA ALA A 10 -12.85 -4.49 -12.26
C ALA A 10 -13.13 -3.32 -13.23
N ASN A 11 -13.60 -2.19 -12.70
CA ASN A 11 -13.92 -0.97 -13.47
C ASN A 11 -12.94 0.18 -13.22
N SER A 12 -12.16 0.13 -12.14
CA SER A 12 -11.11 1.08 -11.78
C SER A 12 -9.86 0.30 -11.35
N PRO A 13 -8.93 0.01 -12.28
CA PRO A 13 -7.82 -0.90 -12.02
C PRO A 13 -6.97 -0.51 -10.81
N VAL A 14 -6.35 -1.51 -10.21
CA VAL A 14 -5.42 -1.31 -9.08
C VAL A 14 -4.13 -0.58 -9.50
N ALA A 15 -3.38 -0.12 -8.50
CA ALA A 15 -2.24 0.78 -8.67
C ALA A 15 -0.96 0.29 -7.95
N ALA A 16 -0.19 1.21 -7.37
CA ALA A 16 1.16 0.94 -6.85
C ALA A 16 1.22 -0.15 -5.77
N VAL A 17 0.20 -0.29 -4.92
CA VAL A 17 0.15 -1.37 -3.90
C VAL A 17 0.32 -2.74 -4.56
N HIS A 18 -0.43 -3.02 -5.64
CA HIS A 18 -0.33 -4.30 -6.34
C HIS A 18 0.98 -4.40 -7.13
N ALA A 19 1.41 -3.31 -7.77
CA ALA A 19 2.67 -3.28 -8.51
C ALA A 19 3.88 -3.65 -7.62
N LEU A 20 3.92 -3.13 -6.38
CA LEU A 20 4.98 -3.42 -5.41
C LEU A 20 4.75 -4.75 -4.67
N ALA A 21 3.51 -5.24 -4.59
CA ALA A 21 3.24 -6.56 -4.01
C ALA A 21 3.69 -7.72 -4.92
N TYR A 22 3.74 -7.52 -6.26
CA TYR A 22 4.09 -8.58 -7.21
C TYR A 22 5.52 -9.12 -7.02
N PRO A 23 6.58 -8.30 -6.90
CA PRO A 23 7.92 -8.82 -6.59
C PRO A 23 7.98 -9.56 -5.25
N VAL A 24 7.28 -9.08 -4.22
CA VAL A 24 7.23 -9.72 -2.90
C VAL A 24 6.64 -11.14 -3.02
N GLY A 25 5.48 -11.27 -3.66
CA GLY A 25 4.83 -12.58 -3.84
C GLY A 25 5.56 -13.50 -4.81
N GLY A 26 6.08 -12.95 -5.92
CA GLY A 26 6.72 -13.72 -6.99
C GLY A 26 8.11 -14.26 -6.63
N ILE A 27 8.91 -13.49 -5.90
CA ILE A 27 10.29 -13.88 -5.54
C ILE A 27 10.32 -14.70 -4.24
N PHE A 28 9.48 -14.36 -3.26
CA PHE A 28 9.55 -14.93 -1.90
C PHE A 28 8.38 -15.85 -1.57
N HIS A 29 7.51 -16.15 -2.55
CA HIS A 29 6.33 -17.02 -2.39
C HIS A 29 5.38 -16.59 -1.26
N VAL A 30 5.30 -15.28 -1.01
CA VAL A 30 4.41 -14.68 -0.01
C VAL A 30 2.98 -14.63 -0.55
N PRO A 31 1.96 -15.07 0.24
CA PRO A 31 0.56 -14.99 -0.19
C PRO A 31 0.17 -13.58 -0.60
N HIS A 32 -0.57 -13.45 -1.71
CA HIS A 32 -0.83 -12.15 -2.34
C HIS A 32 -1.48 -11.13 -1.39
N GLY A 33 -2.43 -11.55 -0.54
CA GLY A 33 -3.04 -10.67 0.45
C GLY A 33 -2.03 -10.10 1.45
N LEU A 34 -1.10 -10.93 1.92
CA LEU A 34 -0.02 -10.51 2.82
C LEU A 34 0.97 -9.58 2.10
N SER A 35 1.35 -9.89 0.85
CA SER A 35 2.22 -9.03 0.05
C SER A 35 1.65 -7.61 -0.12
N ASN A 36 0.34 -7.49 -0.35
CA ASN A 36 -0.33 -6.18 -0.41
C ASN A 36 -0.33 -5.50 0.96
N ALA A 37 -0.67 -6.22 2.04
CA ALA A 37 -0.73 -5.66 3.38
C ALA A 37 0.62 -5.07 3.82
N LEU A 38 1.73 -5.74 3.49
CA LEU A 38 3.10 -5.30 3.84
C LEU A 38 3.47 -3.93 3.25
N VAL A 39 3.01 -3.62 2.04
CA VAL A 39 3.37 -2.36 1.35
C VAL A 39 2.28 -1.29 1.42
N LEU A 40 1.03 -1.68 1.73
CA LEU A 40 -0.14 -0.80 1.69
C LEU A 40 0.05 0.50 2.49
N PRO A 41 0.40 0.49 3.79
CA PRO A 41 0.53 1.74 4.55
C PRO A 41 1.61 2.67 3.97
N HIS A 42 2.70 2.11 3.45
CA HIS A 42 3.83 2.86 2.90
C HIS A 42 3.49 3.51 1.56
N VAL A 43 2.75 2.81 0.71
CA VAL A 43 2.23 3.38 -0.54
C VAL A 43 1.18 4.47 -0.27
N LEU A 44 0.30 4.30 0.72
CA LEU A 44 -0.65 5.35 1.09
C LEU A 44 0.06 6.60 1.61
N ARG A 45 1.10 6.47 2.44
CA ARG A 45 1.93 7.61 2.88
C ARG A 45 2.59 8.31 1.70
N PHE A 46 3.10 7.54 0.73
CA PHE A 46 3.65 8.10 -0.51
C PHE A 46 2.59 8.87 -1.31
N ASN A 47 1.37 8.35 -1.43
CA ASN A 47 0.29 8.96 -2.18
C ASN A 47 -0.38 10.14 -1.46
N ALA A 48 -0.27 10.25 -0.13
CA ALA A 48 -0.97 11.24 0.68
C ALA A 48 -0.85 12.70 0.17
N PRO A 49 0.29 13.19 -0.34
CA PRO A 49 0.37 14.55 -0.90
C PRO A 49 -0.65 14.85 -2.01
N GLU A 50 -1.06 13.84 -2.78
CA GLU A 50 -2.01 13.98 -3.89
C GLU A 50 -3.39 13.36 -3.59
N ALA A 51 -3.44 12.38 -2.68
CA ALA A 51 -4.63 11.57 -2.42
C ALA A 51 -5.24 11.75 -1.01
N ALA A 52 -4.69 12.62 -0.16
CA ALA A 52 -5.18 12.78 1.22
C ALA A 52 -6.68 13.08 1.31
N HIS A 53 -7.23 13.88 0.40
CA HIS A 53 -8.66 14.18 0.38
C HIS A 53 -9.51 12.93 0.11
N LEU A 54 -9.09 12.04 -0.80
CA LEU A 54 -9.76 10.77 -1.08
C LEU A 54 -9.69 9.82 0.12
N TYR A 55 -8.53 9.75 0.77
CA TYR A 55 -8.36 8.91 1.96
C TYR A 55 -9.18 9.44 3.14
N ALA A 56 -9.25 10.76 3.29
CA ALA A 56 -10.06 11.39 4.32
C ALA A 56 -11.56 11.16 4.10
N GLU A 57 -12.02 11.14 2.84
CA GLU A 57 -13.40 10.78 2.51
C GLU A 57 -13.71 9.32 2.87
N LEU A 58 -12.78 8.39 2.60
CA LEU A 58 -12.98 6.96 2.88
C LEU A 58 -12.88 6.60 4.37
N ALA A 59 -12.07 7.33 5.14
CA ALA A 59 -11.69 6.92 6.49
C ALA A 59 -12.87 6.64 7.44
N PRO A 60 -13.92 7.50 7.54
CA PRO A 60 -15.04 7.29 8.45
C PRO A 60 -15.92 6.09 8.07
N HIS A 61 -15.87 5.67 6.80
CA HIS A 61 -16.60 4.50 6.32
C HIS A 61 -15.86 3.19 6.63
N ALA A 62 -14.53 3.25 6.76
CA ALA A 62 -13.69 2.10 7.03
C ALA A 62 -13.48 1.87 8.54
N PHE A 63 -13.36 2.94 9.33
CA PHE A 63 -13.10 2.87 10.77
C PHE A 63 -14.06 3.77 11.53
N GLN A 64 -14.60 3.24 12.63
CA GLN A 64 -15.39 4.04 13.56
C GLN A 64 -14.48 4.99 14.34
N GLY A 65 -15.00 6.16 14.70
CA GLY A 65 -14.32 7.11 15.59
C GLY A 65 -13.26 8.00 14.95
N ILE A 66 -13.18 8.04 13.62
CA ILE A 66 -12.33 9.00 12.89
C ILE A 66 -12.79 10.44 13.16
N ASP A 67 -11.88 11.29 13.62
CA ASP A 67 -12.16 12.72 13.83
C ASP A 67 -12.03 13.50 12.52
N ILE A 68 -13.16 13.70 11.84
CA ILE A 68 -13.22 14.45 10.58
C ILE A 68 -12.87 15.94 10.72
N SER A 69 -12.86 16.48 11.94
CA SER A 69 -12.50 17.89 12.19
C SER A 69 -11.00 18.16 12.09
N ALA A 70 -10.17 17.11 12.11
CA ALA A 70 -8.71 17.19 11.95
C ALA A 70 -8.25 17.62 10.54
N GLY A 71 -9.20 17.82 9.61
CA GLY A 71 -8.93 18.17 8.22
C GLY A 71 -8.36 17.01 7.40
N ALA A 72 -8.32 17.15 6.08
CA ALA A 72 -7.99 16.04 5.18
C ALA A 72 -6.63 15.38 5.48
N GLN A 73 -5.61 16.16 5.84
CA GLN A 73 -4.29 15.62 6.18
C GLN A 73 -4.27 14.86 7.50
N GLY A 74 -4.94 15.38 8.55
CA GLY A 74 -5.04 14.71 9.84
C GLY A 74 -5.81 13.39 9.74
N VAL A 75 -6.97 13.42 9.06
CA VAL A 75 -7.80 12.25 8.82
C VAL A 75 -7.08 11.20 7.97
N CYS A 76 -6.39 11.63 6.90
CA CYS A 76 -5.56 10.76 6.08
C CYS A 76 -4.48 10.05 6.91
N GLY A 77 -3.78 10.79 7.78
CA GLY A 77 -2.79 10.23 8.69
C GLY A 77 -3.38 9.17 9.61
N GLU A 78 -4.50 9.47 10.28
CA GLU A 78 -5.17 8.51 11.15
C GLU A 78 -5.62 7.26 10.36
N PHE A 79 -6.19 7.41 9.17
CA PHE A 79 -6.62 6.30 8.32
C PHE A 79 -5.48 5.34 7.98
N ILE A 80 -4.32 5.88 7.61
CA ILE A 80 -3.12 5.09 7.29
C ILE A 80 -2.64 4.33 8.53
N GLU A 81 -2.60 4.97 9.70
CA GLU A 81 -2.17 4.30 10.94
C GLU A 81 -3.17 3.22 11.38
N ARG A 82 -4.48 3.43 11.20
CA ARG A 82 -5.51 2.41 11.45
C ARG A 82 -5.33 1.18 10.56
N LEU A 83 -5.05 1.37 9.27
CA LEU A 83 -4.74 0.28 8.34
C LEU A 83 -3.45 -0.46 8.71
N ALA A 84 -2.41 0.28 9.12
CA ALA A 84 -1.16 -0.31 9.59
C ALA A 84 -1.37 -1.14 10.87
N GLY A 85 -2.12 -0.61 11.83
CA GLY A 85 -2.47 -1.28 13.08
C GLY A 85 -3.32 -2.53 12.86
N LEU A 86 -4.28 -2.49 11.93
CA LEU A 86 -5.14 -3.64 11.63
C LEU A 86 -4.33 -4.88 11.22
N SER A 87 -3.24 -4.71 10.46
CA SER A 87 -2.37 -5.85 10.10
C SER A 87 -1.75 -6.49 11.34
N ALA A 88 -1.30 -5.68 12.30
CA ALA A 88 -0.74 -6.17 13.56
C ALA A 88 -1.80 -6.81 14.45
N ASP A 89 -2.99 -6.21 14.56
CA ASP A 89 -4.11 -6.73 15.35
C ASP A 89 -4.58 -8.11 14.85
N LEU A 90 -4.48 -8.35 13.54
CA LEU A 90 -4.80 -9.63 12.90
C LEU A 90 -3.65 -10.66 12.98
N GLY A 91 -2.53 -10.32 13.63
CA GLY A 91 -1.37 -11.20 13.75
C GLY A 91 -0.60 -11.42 12.45
N LEU A 92 -0.75 -10.52 11.46
CA LEU A 92 -0.01 -10.58 10.22
C LEU A 92 1.43 -10.11 10.43
N LYS A 93 2.32 -10.61 9.59
CA LYS A 93 3.68 -10.08 9.43
C LYS A 93 3.57 -8.64 8.93
N THR A 94 4.32 -7.72 9.52
CA THR A 94 4.20 -6.27 9.25
C THR A 94 5.46 -5.66 8.63
N ARG A 95 6.51 -6.46 8.45
CA ARG A 95 7.77 -6.05 7.81
C ARG A 95 8.24 -7.08 6.79
N LEU A 96 8.87 -6.60 5.72
CA LEU A 96 9.40 -7.44 4.64
C LEU A 96 10.45 -8.44 5.15
N ARG A 97 11.29 -8.04 6.10
CA ARG A 97 12.30 -8.94 6.71
C ARG A 97 11.70 -10.16 7.39
N GLU A 98 10.44 -10.09 7.83
CA GLU A 98 9.79 -11.20 8.52
C GLU A 98 9.27 -12.29 7.57
N VAL A 99 9.28 -12.01 6.25
CA VAL A 99 8.87 -12.92 5.18
C VAL A 99 10.03 -13.31 4.26
N GLY A 100 11.27 -13.18 4.74
CA GLY A 100 12.47 -13.67 4.05
C GLY A 100 13.09 -12.71 3.04
N VAL A 101 12.60 -11.47 2.93
CA VAL A 101 13.23 -10.42 2.12
C VAL A 101 14.49 -9.93 2.83
N SER A 102 15.62 -9.85 2.12
CA SER A 102 16.83 -9.20 2.60
C SER A 102 16.91 -7.74 2.12
N GLU A 103 17.65 -6.89 2.84
CA GLU A 103 17.84 -5.50 2.43
C GLU A 103 18.53 -5.38 1.04
N SER A 104 19.36 -6.37 0.68
CA SER A 104 19.99 -6.46 -0.64
C SER A 104 19.01 -6.77 -1.77
N ASP A 105 17.81 -7.28 -1.49
CA ASP A 105 16.80 -7.56 -2.51
C ASP A 105 16.01 -6.31 -2.92
N LEU A 106 15.95 -5.29 -2.06
CA LEU A 106 15.08 -4.12 -2.28
C LEU A 106 15.36 -3.37 -3.60
N PRO A 107 16.61 -3.17 -4.05
CA PRO A 107 16.87 -2.55 -5.36
C PRO A 107 16.31 -3.37 -6.53
N ARG A 108 16.48 -4.70 -6.50
CA ARG A 108 15.91 -5.59 -7.52
C ARG A 108 14.39 -5.53 -7.50
N MET A 109 13.79 -5.56 -6.31
CA MET A 109 12.33 -5.46 -6.15
C MET A 109 11.77 -4.14 -6.67
N ALA A 110 12.49 -3.03 -6.49
CA ALA A 110 12.13 -1.72 -7.05
C ALA A 110 12.14 -1.76 -8.58
N ALA A 111 13.23 -2.26 -9.19
CA ALA A 111 13.32 -2.40 -10.64
C ALA A 111 12.23 -3.33 -11.22
N ASP A 112 11.93 -4.44 -10.54
CA ASP A 112 10.87 -5.38 -10.96
C ASP A 112 9.46 -4.79 -10.81
N ALA A 113 9.22 -3.95 -9.79
CA ALA A 113 7.96 -3.22 -9.63
C ALA A 113 7.74 -2.21 -10.76
N MET A 114 8.80 -1.54 -11.24
CA MET A 114 8.72 -0.58 -12.34
C MET A 114 8.31 -1.20 -13.68
N LYS A 115 8.45 -2.53 -13.84
CA LYS A 115 7.95 -3.27 -15.01
C LYS A 115 6.41 -3.35 -15.04
N GLN A 116 5.73 -3.08 -13.92
CA GLN A 116 4.26 -3.14 -13.80
C GLN A 116 3.58 -1.87 -14.33
N THR A 117 3.96 -1.42 -15.53
CA THR A 117 3.56 -0.11 -16.12
C THR A 117 2.05 0.07 -16.21
N ARG A 118 1.31 -1.00 -16.57
CA ARG A 118 -0.16 -0.99 -16.65
C ARG A 118 -0.85 -0.69 -15.32
N LEU A 119 -0.22 -1.00 -14.20
CA LEU A 119 -0.75 -0.70 -12.86
C LEU A 119 -0.27 0.67 -12.39
N LEU A 120 1.03 0.96 -12.58
CA LEU A 120 1.65 2.19 -12.10
C LEU A 120 1.05 3.45 -12.74
N VAL A 121 0.59 3.38 -13.98
CA VAL A 121 -0.09 4.50 -14.67
C VAL A 121 -1.39 4.93 -13.99
N ASN A 122 -2.02 4.07 -13.18
CA ASN A 122 -3.25 4.37 -12.47
C ASN A 122 -3.00 4.94 -11.06
N ASN A 123 -1.74 4.98 -10.59
CA ASN A 123 -1.45 5.49 -9.26
C ASN A 123 -1.64 7.01 -9.22
N PRO A 124 -2.29 7.58 -8.18
CA PRO A 124 -2.59 9.01 -8.15
C PRO A 124 -1.34 9.86 -8.27
N ARG A 125 -0.24 9.43 -7.65
CA ARG A 125 1.08 10.05 -7.72
C ARG A 125 2.04 9.21 -8.57
N ALA A 126 2.75 9.82 -9.52
CA ALA A 126 3.73 9.10 -10.33
C ALA A 126 4.83 8.47 -9.46
N VAL A 127 5.11 7.18 -9.66
CA VAL A 127 6.13 6.42 -8.90
C VAL A 127 7.39 6.31 -9.74
N SER A 128 8.53 6.78 -9.22
CA SER A 128 9.85 6.46 -9.77
C SER A 128 10.46 5.21 -9.12
N GLU A 129 11.52 4.64 -9.71
CA GLU A 129 12.25 3.53 -9.08
C GLU A 129 12.82 3.91 -7.70
N ALA A 130 13.27 5.16 -7.55
CA ALA A 130 13.76 5.68 -6.27
C ALA A 130 12.64 5.78 -5.23
N ASP A 131 11.43 6.14 -5.64
CA ASP A 131 10.25 6.13 -4.77
C ASP A 131 9.89 4.69 -4.36
N ALA A 132 9.86 3.76 -5.32
CA ALA A 132 9.60 2.35 -5.04
C ALA A 132 10.62 1.77 -4.05
N LEU A 133 11.91 2.06 -4.23
CA LEU A 133 12.96 1.67 -3.29
C LEU A 133 12.75 2.29 -1.91
N SER A 134 12.38 3.56 -1.84
CA SER A 134 12.11 4.25 -0.57
C SER A 134 10.90 3.65 0.16
N ILE A 135 9.86 3.26 -0.58
CA ILE A 135 8.69 2.56 -0.05
C ILE A 135 9.10 1.20 0.53
N TYR A 136 9.90 0.41 -0.20
CA TYR A 136 10.40 -0.87 0.29
C TYR A 136 11.29 -0.73 1.53
N LYS A 137 12.17 0.28 1.57
CA LYS A 137 12.98 0.58 2.76
C LYS A 137 12.12 0.93 3.97
N ALA A 138 11.04 1.68 3.76
CA ALA A 138 10.10 2.01 4.84
C ALA A 138 9.34 0.78 5.35
N ALA A 139 9.15 -0.24 4.51
CA ALA A 139 8.45 -1.48 4.82
C ALA A 139 9.35 -2.62 5.37
N TYR A 140 10.67 -2.40 5.47
CA TYR A 140 11.66 -3.40 5.90
C TYR A 140 11.79 -3.51 7.42
#